data_AF-A0A9D1JU77-F1
#
_entry.id   AF-A0A9D1JU77-F1
#
_cell.length_a   1.000
_cell.length_b   1.000
_cell.length_c   1.000
_cell.angle_alpha   90.00
_cell.angle_beta   90.00
_cell.angle_gamma   90.00
#
_symmetry.space_group_name_H-M   'P 1'
#
loop_
_entity.id
_entity.type
_entity.pdbx_description
1 polymer ?
#
loop_
_entity_poly.entity_id
_entity_poly.type
_entity_poly.pdbx_seq_one_letter_code
_entity_poly.pdbx_strand_id
1 'polypeptide(L)'
;MPLTPGIKGSASCVVGPEDTAKALGSGAVDVFSTPKLVALMEKAALLSVRDYLDEGMDTVGTHLDISHSAATPVGMTVRAESELIEVDRRRLVFSVKAWDETELVGEGTHERFIIDRDKFLAKCSSKA
;
A
#
# COMPACT_ATOMS: atom_id res chain seq x y z
N MET A 1 -12.95 -18.02 -0.97
CA MET A 1 -14.09 -17.08 -0.78
C MET A 1 -14.07 -16.06 -1.92
N PRO A 2 -15.20 -15.50 -2.38
CA PRO A 2 -15.18 -14.54 -3.47
C PRO A 2 -14.57 -13.19 -3.05
N LEU A 3 -13.80 -12.56 -3.95
CA LEU A 3 -13.38 -11.17 -3.80
C LEU A 3 -14.59 -10.24 -3.92
N THR A 4 -14.93 -9.54 -2.85
CA THR A 4 -16.09 -8.65 -2.77
C THR A 4 -15.75 -7.38 -2.00
N PRO A 5 -16.41 -6.23 -2.28
CA PRO A 5 -16.23 -5.02 -1.49
C PRO A 5 -16.47 -5.23 0.01
N GLY A 6 -15.74 -4.49 0.84
CA GLY A 6 -15.78 -4.56 2.30
C GLY A 6 -14.67 -5.43 2.93
N ILE A 7 -13.84 -6.11 2.13
CA ILE A 7 -12.63 -6.79 2.63
C ILE A 7 -11.67 -5.76 3.21
N LYS A 8 -11.21 -6.01 4.44
CA LYS A 8 -10.32 -5.11 5.17
C LYS A 8 -8.97 -5.76 5.45
N GLY A 9 -7.93 -4.96 5.46
CA GLY A 9 -6.60 -5.37 5.89
C GLY A 9 -5.84 -4.22 6.50
N SER A 10 -4.76 -4.55 7.22
CA SER A 10 -3.94 -3.57 7.91
C SER A 10 -2.47 -3.96 7.86
N ALA A 11 -1.61 -2.95 7.96
CA ALA A 11 -0.18 -3.12 8.16
C ALA A 11 0.33 -2.01 9.09
N SER A 12 1.38 -2.29 9.85
CA SER A 12 2.04 -1.29 10.70
C SER A 12 3.56 -1.39 10.60
N CYS A 13 4.22 -0.29 10.97
CA CYS A 13 5.66 -0.22 11.18
C CYS A 13 5.99 0.82 12.25
N VAL A 14 7.13 0.63 12.91
CA VAL A 14 7.78 1.70 13.69
C VAL A 14 8.66 2.48 12.72
N VAL A 15 8.57 3.82 12.74
CA VAL A 15 9.35 4.70 11.85
C VAL A 15 10.83 4.57 12.18
N GLY A 16 11.61 3.97 11.27
CA GLY A 16 13.06 3.89 11.36
C GLY A 16 13.78 5.06 10.66
N PRO A 17 15.08 5.26 10.91
CA PRO A 17 15.89 6.24 10.16
C PRO A 17 15.86 6.04 8.64
N GLU A 18 15.76 4.78 8.19
CA GLU A 18 15.66 4.38 6.78
C GLU A 18 14.33 4.75 6.10
N ASP A 19 13.29 5.01 6.91
CA ASP A 19 11.94 5.33 6.44
C ASP A 19 11.74 6.82 6.16
N THR A 20 12.75 7.63 6.51
CA THR A 20 12.66 9.08 6.49
C THR A 20 12.66 9.66 5.08
N ALA A 21 12.09 10.86 4.94
CA ALA A 21 12.04 11.55 3.64
C ALA A 21 13.44 11.77 3.08
N LYS A 22 14.41 12.09 3.95
CA LYS A 22 15.82 12.20 3.63
C LYS A 22 16.44 10.88 3.18
N ALA A 23 16.23 9.79 3.91
CA ALA A 23 16.82 8.50 3.58
C ALA A 23 16.30 7.94 2.24
N LEU A 24 15.01 8.14 1.93
CA LEU A 24 14.40 7.70 0.67
C LEU A 24 14.51 8.72 -0.48
N GLY A 25 15.18 9.87 -0.27
CA GLY A 25 15.39 10.87 -1.31
C GLY A 25 14.13 11.63 -1.76
N SER A 26 13.05 11.59 -0.96
CA SER A 26 11.80 12.30 -1.24
C SER A 26 11.69 13.66 -0.56
N GLY A 27 12.64 13.98 0.32
CA GLY A 27 12.73 15.26 1.02
C GLY A 27 14.07 15.41 1.74
N ALA A 28 14.18 16.41 2.61
CA ALA A 28 15.44 16.74 3.30
C ALA A 28 15.38 16.54 4.84
N VAL A 29 14.26 16.03 5.36
CA VAL A 29 13.97 15.95 6.80
C VAL A 29 13.84 14.51 7.30
N ASP A 30 14.15 14.32 8.58
CA ASP A 30 14.14 13.03 9.27
C ASP A 30 12.75 12.69 9.85
N VAL A 31 11.72 12.68 8.99
CA VAL A 31 10.33 12.30 9.33
C VAL A 31 9.83 11.23 8.37
N PHE A 32 8.81 10.48 8.78
CA PHE A 32 8.18 9.42 7.98
C PHE A 32 7.83 9.93 6.57
N SER A 33 8.33 9.23 5.56
CA SER A 33 8.28 9.71 4.19
C SER A 33 6.99 9.34 3.47
N THR A 34 6.61 10.14 2.48
CA THR A 34 5.49 9.78 1.58
C THR A 34 5.69 8.45 0.86
N PRO A 35 6.89 8.12 0.31
CA PRO A 35 7.12 6.80 -0.27
C PRO A 35 6.90 5.66 0.73
N LYS A 36 7.32 5.82 1.99
CA LYS A 36 7.10 4.78 3.00
C LYS A 36 5.63 4.67 3.43
N LEU A 37 4.93 5.79 3.56
CA LEU A 37 3.47 5.82 3.78
C LEU A 37 2.74 5.04 2.68
N VAL A 38 3.04 5.34 1.42
CA VAL A 38 2.47 4.66 0.25
C VAL A 38 2.77 3.16 0.32
N ALA A 39 4.03 2.76 0.55
CA ALA A 39 4.40 1.36 0.66
C ALA A 39 3.63 0.63 1.79
N LEU A 40 3.36 1.31 2.90
CA LEU A 40 2.58 0.75 4.01
C LEU A 40 1.11 0.55 3.63
N MET A 41 0.50 1.52 2.94
CA MET A 41 -0.87 1.42 2.41
C MET A 41 -0.97 0.32 1.34
N GLU A 42 0.02 0.20 0.47
CA GLU A 42 0.08 -0.89 -0.51
C GLU A 42 0.15 -2.26 0.15
N LYS A 43 0.96 -2.39 1.21
CA LYS A 43 1.07 -3.62 2.00
C LYS A 43 -0.25 -3.98 2.67
N ALA A 44 -0.96 -3.02 3.27
CA ALA A 44 -2.28 -3.25 3.85
C ALA A 44 -3.27 -3.79 2.81
N ALA A 45 -3.34 -3.15 1.63
CA ALA A 45 -4.20 -3.58 0.53
C ALA A 45 -3.83 -4.98 0.00
N LEU A 46 -2.54 -5.26 -0.22
CA LEU A 46 -2.07 -6.57 -0.66
C LEU A 46 -2.44 -7.68 0.33
N LEU A 47 -2.18 -7.47 1.62
CA LEU A 47 -2.48 -8.46 2.66
C LEU A 47 -3.98 -8.70 2.82
N SER A 48 -4.81 -7.68 2.58
CA SER A 48 -6.27 -7.80 2.71
C SER A 48 -6.88 -8.84 1.76
N VAL A 49 -6.34 -8.97 0.55
CA VAL A 49 -6.89 -9.83 -0.51
C VAL A 49 -6.08 -11.09 -0.79
N ARG A 50 -4.90 -11.25 -0.19
CA ARG A 50 -3.97 -12.36 -0.50
C ARG A 50 -4.63 -13.74 -0.40
N ASP A 51 -5.38 -13.99 0.66
CA ASP A 51 -6.02 -15.29 0.91
C ASP A 51 -7.24 -15.57 0.01
N TYR A 52 -7.62 -14.60 -0.82
CA TYR A 52 -8.70 -14.70 -1.81
C TYR A 52 -8.19 -14.94 -3.23
N LEU A 53 -6.87 -14.90 -3.44
CA LEU A 53 -6.25 -15.13 -4.74
C LEU A 53 -5.99 -16.61 -4.97
N ASP A 54 -6.22 -17.06 -6.20
CA ASP A 54 -5.86 -18.43 -6.60
C ASP A 54 -4.34 -18.64 -6.56
N GLU A 55 -3.92 -19.90 -6.47
CA GLU A 55 -2.50 -20.25 -6.56
C GLU A 55 -1.88 -19.72 -7.88
N GLY A 56 -0.67 -19.18 -7.78
CA GLY A 56 0.01 -18.54 -8.92
C GLY A 56 -0.40 -17.09 -9.19
N MET A 57 -1.49 -16.60 -8.58
CA MET A 57 -1.94 -15.21 -8.73
C MET A 57 -1.31 -14.29 -7.68
N ASP A 58 -1.22 -13.00 -8.02
CA ASP A 58 -0.82 -11.92 -7.11
C ASP A 58 -1.50 -10.60 -7.54
N THR A 59 -1.21 -9.49 -6.86
CA THR A 59 -1.65 -8.16 -7.25
C THR A 59 -0.49 -7.19 -7.35
N VAL A 60 -0.53 -6.29 -8.34
CA VAL A 60 0.41 -5.18 -8.49
C VAL A 60 -0.32 -3.85 -8.40
N GLY A 61 0.29 -2.84 -7.77
CA GLY A 61 -0.26 -1.48 -7.74
C GLY A 61 -0.23 -0.85 -9.14
N THR A 62 -1.31 -0.17 -9.54
CA THR A 62 -1.43 0.48 -10.85
C THR A 62 -1.70 1.97 -10.77
N HIS A 63 -2.29 2.44 -9.67
CA HIS A 63 -2.57 3.85 -9.43
C HIS A 63 -2.70 4.13 -7.93
N LEU A 64 -2.28 5.31 -7.51
CA LEU A 64 -2.36 5.80 -6.14
C LEU A 64 -2.71 7.29 -6.18
N ASP A 65 -3.69 7.70 -5.39
CA ASP A 65 -4.04 9.10 -5.15
C ASP A 65 -4.14 9.30 -3.63
N ILE A 66 -3.10 9.87 -3.03
CA ILE A 66 -2.87 9.88 -1.57
C ILE A 66 -2.50 11.28 -1.10
N SER A 67 -3.14 11.72 -0.02
CA SER A 67 -2.73 12.87 0.78
C SER A 67 -1.89 12.43 1.98
N HIS A 68 -0.78 13.12 2.24
CA HIS A 68 0.06 12.96 3.44
C HIS A 68 -0.08 14.26 4.26
N SER A 69 -0.94 14.25 5.27
CA SER A 69 -1.47 15.44 5.94
C SER A 69 -0.72 15.82 7.22
N ALA A 70 -0.03 14.88 7.87
CA ALA A 70 0.72 15.12 9.10
C ALA A 70 2.07 14.40 9.07
N ALA A 71 3.06 14.96 9.76
CA ALA A 71 4.41 14.41 9.82
C ALA A 71 4.59 13.54 11.07
N THR A 72 5.15 12.34 10.90
CA THR A 72 5.43 11.42 12.02
C THR A 72 6.93 11.31 12.28
N PRO A 73 7.41 11.55 13.51
CA PRO A 73 8.82 11.44 13.86
C PRO A 73 9.30 9.98 13.94
N VAL A 74 10.63 9.82 13.84
CA VAL A 74 11.30 8.52 14.06
C VAL A 74 10.96 7.97 15.45
N GLY A 75 10.69 6.67 15.51
CA GLY A 75 10.37 5.94 16.74
C GLY A 75 8.87 5.76 17.02
N MET A 76 7.98 6.51 16.34
CA MET A 76 6.53 6.30 16.46
C MET A 76 6.05 5.15 15.59
N THR A 77 4.91 4.56 15.95
CA THR A 77 4.22 3.55 15.14
C THR A 77 3.25 4.21 14.15
N VAL A 78 3.33 3.84 12.87
CA VAL A 78 2.32 4.17 11.86
C VAL A 78 1.56 2.90 11.48
N ARG A 79 0.24 3.01 11.40
CA ARG A 79 -0.68 1.92 11.05
C ARG A 79 -1.54 2.33 9.87
N ALA A 80 -1.44 1.58 8.77
CA ALA A 80 -2.32 1.71 7.62
C ALA A 80 -3.46 0.68 7.67
N GLU A 81 -4.63 1.10 7.24
CA GLU A 81 -5.78 0.26 6.94
C GLU A 81 -6.15 0.38 5.46
N SER A 82 -6.74 -0.68 4.94
CA SER A 82 -7.32 -0.74 3.60
C SER A 82 -8.72 -1.33 3.68
N GLU A 83 -9.59 -0.85 2.81
CA GLU A 83 -10.91 -1.42 2.54
C GLU A 83 -11.10 -1.53 1.03
N LEU A 84 -11.37 -2.74 0.53
CA LEU A 84 -11.71 -2.98 -0.87
C LEU A 84 -13.08 -2.36 -1.15
N ILE A 85 -13.12 -1.31 -1.99
CA ILE A 85 -14.36 -0.57 -2.29
C ILE A 85 -14.93 -0.90 -3.67
N GLU A 86 -14.12 -1.47 -4.57
CA GLU A 86 -14.57 -1.85 -5.92
C GLU A 86 -13.83 -3.09 -6.44
N VAL A 87 -14.56 -3.96 -7.15
CA VAL A 87 -14.01 -5.08 -7.92
C VAL A 87 -14.58 -5.01 -9.35
N ASP A 88 -13.73 -4.72 -10.34
CA ASP A 88 -14.04 -4.85 -11.77
C ASP A 88 -13.10 -5.87 -12.41
N ARG A 89 -13.58 -7.10 -12.60
CA ARG A 89 -12.81 -8.24 -13.13
C ARG A 89 -11.52 -8.46 -12.34
N ARG A 90 -10.40 -7.92 -12.82
CA ARG A 90 -9.07 -8.03 -12.18
C ARG A 90 -8.60 -6.72 -11.54
N ARG A 91 -9.35 -5.64 -11.72
CA ARG A 91 -9.08 -4.33 -11.13
C ARG A 91 -9.74 -4.28 -9.75
N LEU A 92 -8.96 -3.87 -8.76
CA LEU A 92 -9.36 -3.73 -7.37
C LEU A 92 -9.09 -2.29 -6.94
N VAL A 93 -10.06 -1.63 -6.33
CA VAL A 93 -9.88 -0.27 -5.78
C VAL A 93 -10.04 -0.32 -4.28
N PHE A 94 -9.09 0.28 -3.57
CA PHE A 94 -9.04 0.33 -2.13
C PHE A 94 -9.17 1.78 -1.65
N SER A 95 -10.00 1.99 -0.62
CA SER A 95 -9.85 3.14 0.26
C SER A 95 -8.73 2.81 1.24
N VAL A 96 -7.77 3.71 1.41
CA VAL A 96 -6.63 3.53 2.33
C VAL A 96 -6.50 4.72 3.27
N LYS A 97 -6.15 4.44 4.51
CA LYS A 97 -5.93 5.44 5.56
C LYS A 97 -4.78 5.00 6.44
N ALA A 98 -4.05 5.95 7.00
CA ALA A 98 -2.98 5.69 7.94
C ALA A 98 -3.00 6.69 9.08
N TRP A 99 -2.70 6.18 10.27
CA TRP A 99 -2.59 6.95 11.50
C TRP A 99 -1.26 6.68 12.16
N ASP A 100 -0.71 7.69 12.82
CA ASP A 100 0.29 7.45 13.86
C ASP A 100 -0.40 7.28 15.22
N GLU A 101 0.37 7.41 16.30
CA GLU A 101 -0.13 7.28 17.67
C GLU A 101 -1.00 8.47 18.12
N THR A 102 -1.07 9.54 17.32
CA THR A 102 -1.74 10.80 17.65
C THR A 102 -2.85 11.15 16.68
N GLU A 103 -2.62 11.09 15.37
CA GLU A 103 -3.53 11.63 14.36
C GLU A 103 -3.53 10.87 13.02
N LEU A 104 -4.43 11.28 12.11
CA LEU A 104 -4.46 10.79 10.73
C LEU A 104 -3.29 11.41 9.96
N VAL A 105 -2.41 10.56 9.46
CA VAL A 105 -1.20 11.01 8.73
C VAL A 105 -1.40 10.97 7.22
N GLY A 106 -2.30 10.13 6.71
CA GLY A 106 -2.64 10.18 5.31
C GLY A 106 -3.80 9.30 4.91
N GLU A 107 -4.40 9.61 3.77
CA GLU A 107 -5.54 8.88 3.23
C GLU A 107 -5.66 9.05 1.72
N GLY A 108 -6.43 8.17 1.09
CA GLY A 108 -6.76 8.28 -0.32
C GLY A 108 -7.22 6.96 -0.92
N THR A 109 -6.91 6.78 -2.20
CA THR A 109 -7.27 5.57 -2.95
C THR A 109 -6.05 4.88 -3.56
N HIS A 110 -6.17 3.57 -3.70
CA HIS A 110 -5.13 2.72 -4.27
C HIS A 110 -5.77 1.69 -5.19
N GLU A 111 -5.31 1.64 -6.43
CA GLU A 111 -5.74 0.63 -7.40
C GLU A 111 -4.69 -0.47 -7.52
N ARG A 112 -5.18 -1.71 -7.51
CA ARG A 112 -4.37 -2.90 -7.78
C ARG A 112 -4.97 -3.73 -8.90
N PHE A 113 -4.12 -4.47 -9.59
CA PHE A 113 -4.53 -5.38 -10.64
C PHE A 113 -4.06 -6.80 -10.36
N ILE A 114 -4.97 -7.77 -10.48
CA ILE A 114 -4.67 -9.20 -10.33
C ILE A 114 -3.87 -9.69 -11.54
N ILE A 115 -2.75 -10.34 -11.27
CA ILE A 115 -1.82 -10.86 -12.26
C ILE A 115 -1.55 -12.35 -12.02
N ASP A 116 -1.21 -13.04 -13.11
CA ASP A 116 -0.52 -14.33 -13.07
C ASP A 116 0.98 -14.03 -12.98
N ARG A 117 1.64 -14.49 -11.90
CA ARG A 117 3.02 -14.10 -11.58
C ARG A 117 4.00 -14.46 -12.69
N ASP A 118 3.92 -15.68 -13.21
CA ASP A 118 4.88 -16.19 -14.20
C ASP A 118 4.71 -15.46 -15.53
N LYS A 119 3.47 -15.27 -15.98
CA LYS A 119 3.18 -14.50 -17.21
C LYS A 119 3.62 -13.05 -17.08
N PHE A 120 3.39 -12.43 -15.91
CA PHE A 120 3.76 -11.05 -15.66
C PHE A 120 5.29 -10.86 -15.68
N LEU A 121 6.02 -11.73 -14.99
CA LEU A 121 7.49 -11.69 -14.96
C LEU A 121 8.09 -11.97 -16.33
N ALA A 122 7.59 -12.95 -17.08
CA ALA A 122 8.04 -13.23 -18.44
C ALA A 122 7.88 -12.00 -19.37
N LYS A 123 6.74 -11.30 -19.27
CA LYS A 123 6.48 -10.05 -20.01
C LYS A 123 7.37 -8.89 -19.57
N CYS A 124 7.76 -8.84 -18.30
CA CYS A 124 8.69 -7.83 -17.80
C CYS A 124 10.11 -8.08 -18.36
N SER A 125 10.58 -9.32 -18.28
CA SER A 125 11.91 -9.72 -18.74
C SER A 125 12.09 -9.57 -20.25
N SER A 126 11.03 -9.67 -21.06
CA SER A 126 11.11 -9.47 -22.51
C SER A 126 11.35 -8.02 -22.94
N LYS A 127 11.43 -7.07 -21.99
CA LYS A 127 11.80 -5.67 -22.25
C LYS A 127 13.30 -5.40 -22.10
N ALA A 128 14.04 -6.36 -21.53
CA ALA A 128 15.47 -6.28 -21.29
C ALA A 128 16.28 -6.66 -22.54
#